data_AF-A0A8C5A173-F1
#
_entry.id   AF-A0A8C5A173-F1
#
_cell.length_a   1.000
_cell.length_b   1.000
_cell.length_c   1.000
_cell.angle_alpha   90.00
_cell.angle_beta   90.00
_cell.angle_gamma   90.00
#
_symmetry.space_group_name_H-M   'P 1'
#
loop_
_entity.id
_entity.type
_entity.pdbx_description
1 polymer ?
#
loop_
_entity_poly.entity_id
_entity_poly.type
_entity_poly.pdbx_seq_one_letter_code
_entity_poly.pdbx_strand_id
1 'polypeptide(L)'
;MAAEELEQINVIEKLSNEVVQEYEALQREHGLTTMECQRIQEERDEAIQKLNEFQQVSHMVIEEVNAIQEDLEIERNCRQSVEILATKLKRQNRSLKRKSMLLMAHLGPDTITEIQLEEEEEQEKEQKEEEDLQGANQECLLTKCQTTITELREKLSQVVQEKTRAVADVEALRDHLRDTRDELLKEKHDNSVLIAETMRQRTLLQKYNRVSVFAAEEFEVLQDDLSLERDLRTEAEKFAREMLVEQKKLRRQSQLLVQSAAPGHALQEALREVAKLTQEVETQRLEHLQQMKEAEERVRSGRAEKELTALRRKLDLLEEEKEEQGGRCTRAEREVKDLRSTVEELQQRLQMATNPPTCHAPPPPPPPPPPPPPPPPQPTNPLSSLLSLIRKKKGGTTDIPLVFQDSTGEPVVDVRRQAVDEMMDRIKKGILLRPVARSPSTRTKPRVERLPSNSAIQELKGIMEKVQRTAPPRALPQATEIDGTGELEKILLRRRVLWKPRPSLTRLLPAGGLMLRRRRLRQGLRRPGRGPARAGWFILVNSSDFTISTSSILMFMKNFHEHQFLC
;
A
#
# COMPACT_ATOMS: atom_id res chain seq x y z
N MET A 1 86.79 -12.45 12.00
CA MET A 1 86.82 -12.21 13.46
C MET A 1 86.30 -10.81 13.76
N ALA A 2 86.92 -10.03 14.65
CA ALA A 2 86.40 -8.78 15.24
C ALA A 2 85.59 -7.81 14.33
N ALA A 3 85.98 -7.57 13.08
CA ALA A 3 85.23 -6.68 12.17
C ALA A 3 83.89 -7.30 11.72
N GLU A 4 83.88 -8.60 11.42
CA GLU A 4 82.68 -9.36 11.02
C GLU A 4 81.76 -9.59 12.23
N GLU A 5 82.33 -9.77 13.42
CA GLU A 5 81.60 -9.83 14.69
C GLU A 5 80.90 -8.49 14.98
N LEU A 6 81.57 -7.36 14.76
CA LEU A 6 80.99 -6.03 14.90
C LEU A 6 79.87 -5.78 13.87
N GLU A 7 80.03 -6.24 12.63
CA GLU A 7 78.97 -6.14 11.61
C GLU A 7 77.75 -7.01 11.97
N GLN A 8 77.95 -8.22 12.47
CA GLN A 8 76.87 -9.08 12.98
C GLN A 8 76.12 -8.43 14.15
N ILE A 9 76.81 -7.82 15.10
CA ILE A 9 76.20 -7.07 16.21
C ILE A 9 75.34 -5.91 15.66
N ASN A 10 75.86 -5.14 14.70
CA ASN A 10 75.12 -4.04 14.07
C ASN A 10 73.86 -4.53 13.30
N VAL A 11 73.88 -5.73 12.72
CA VAL A 11 72.70 -6.34 12.08
C VAL A 11 71.69 -6.79 13.12
N ILE A 12 72.13 -7.43 14.20
CA ILE A 12 71.26 -7.86 15.31
C ILE A 12 70.60 -6.66 15.98
N GLU A 13 71.34 -5.57 16.22
CA GLU A 13 70.81 -4.33 16.81
C GLU A 13 69.74 -3.68 15.90
N LYS A 14 69.97 -3.61 14.59
CA LYS A 14 68.98 -3.10 13.62
C LYS A 14 67.69 -3.93 13.64
N LEU A 15 67.80 -5.26 13.54
CA LEU A 15 66.65 -6.16 13.57
C LEU A 15 65.90 -6.10 14.91
N SER A 16 66.62 -5.96 16.03
CA SER A 16 66.02 -5.79 17.36
C SER A 16 65.22 -4.48 17.45
N ASN A 17 65.78 -3.38 16.93
CA ASN A 17 65.08 -2.08 16.90
C ASN A 17 63.89 -2.08 15.94
N GLU A 18 63.97 -2.76 14.79
CA GLU A 18 62.88 -2.93 13.84
C GLU A 18 61.71 -3.72 14.46
N VAL A 19 62.00 -4.85 15.12
CA VAL A 19 60.99 -5.66 15.85
C VAL A 19 60.33 -4.88 17.00
N VAL A 20 61.07 -4.03 17.72
CA VAL A 20 60.48 -3.15 18.75
C VAL A 20 59.54 -2.12 18.12
N GLN A 21 59.92 -1.49 17.01
CA GLN A 21 59.07 -0.52 16.31
C GLN A 21 57.79 -1.15 15.74
N GLU A 22 57.88 -2.38 15.18
CA GLU A 22 56.72 -3.16 14.75
C GLU A 22 55.80 -3.52 15.93
N TYR A 23 56.37 -3.95 17.06
CA TYR A 23 55.60 -4.27 18.27
C TYR A 23 54.86 -3.05 18.83
N GLU A 24 55.52 -1.90 18.95
CA GLU A 24 54.86 -0.65 19.35
C GLU A 24 53.79 -0.19 18.35
N ALA A 25 54.00 -0.40 17.05
CA ALA A 25 53.00 -0.08 16.03
C ALA A 25 51.76 -0.96 16.18
N LEU A 26 51.95 -2.27 16.34
CA LEU A 26 50.87 -3.23 16.59
C LEU A 26 50.15 -2.93 17.92
N GLN A 27 50.87 -2.51 18.97
CA GLN A 27 50.26 -2.10 20.24
C GLN A 27 49.41 -0.83 20.10
N ARG A 28 49.86 0.15 19.28
CA ARG A 28 49.08 1.35 18.95
C ARG A 28 47.82 1.03 18.13
N GLU A 29 47.92 0.15 17.12
CA GLU A 29 46.76 -0.31 16.35
C GLU A 29 45.78 -1.15 17.19
N HIS A 30 46.29 -1.96 18.14
CA HIS A 30 45.45 -2.68 19.08
C HIS A 30 44.68 -1.74 20.02
N GLY A 31 45.31 -0.66 20.48
CA GLY A 31 44.65 0.40 21.24
C GLY A 31 43.51 1.06 20.44
N LEU A 32 43.78 1.49 19.20
CA LEU A 32 42.79 2.12 18.33
C LEU A 32 41.62 1.19 18.01
N THR A 33 41.88 -0.08 17.67
CA THR A 33 40.83 -1.07 17.39
C THR A 33 40.03 -1.45 18.63
N THR A 34 40.63 -1.41 19.83
CA THR A 34 39.92 -1.61 21.09
C THR A 34 38.93 -0.46 21.36
N MET A 35 39.35 0.79 21.16
CA MET A 35 38.46 1.96 21.29
C MET A 35 37.30 1.94 20.29
N GLU A 36 37.57 1.57 19.03
CA GLU A 36 36.51 1.47 18.00
C GLU A 36 35.54 0.32 18.30
N CYS A 37 36.03 -0.82 18.81
CA CYS A 37 35.19 -1.91 19.30
C CYS A 37 34.31 -1.50 20.49
N GLN A 38 34.80 -0.65 21.41
CA GLN A 38 33.99 -0.09 22.50
C GLN A 38 32.90 0.85 21.97
N ARG A 39 33.25 1.78 21.07
CA ARG A 39 32.30 2.69 20.42
C ARG A 39 31.14 1.95 19.73
N ILE A 40 31.45 0.87 19.01
CA ILE A 40 30.45 0.02 18.33
C ILE A 40 29.58 -0.77 19.34
N GLN A 41 30.12 -1.14 20.51
CA GLN A 41 29.33 -1.76 21.58
C GLN A 41 28.37 -0.78 22.24
N GLU A 42 28.78 0.46 22.47
CA GLU A 42 27.92 1.53 22.97
C GLU A 42 26.77 1.86 21.99
N GLU A 43 27.07 1.99 20.69
CA GLU A 43 26.04 2.19 19.65
C GLU A 43 25.06 1.01 19.53
N ARG A 44 25.56 -0.22 19.69
CA ARG A 44 24.72 -1.43 19.75
C ARG A 44 23.80 -1.40 20.96
N ASP A 45 24.31 -1.05 22.14
CA ASP A 45 23.55 -1.11 23.39
C ASP A 45 22.50 0.01 23.48
N GLU A 46 22.81 1.21 22.95
CA GLU A 46 21.82 2.28 22.77
C GLU A 46 20.71 1.88 21.78
N ALA A 47 21.06 1.18 20.69
CA ALA A 47 20.09 0.65 19.75
C ALA A 47 19.21 -0.48 20.34
N ILE A 48 19.78 -1.34 21.19
CA ILE A 48 19.03 -2.36 21.95
C ILE A 48 18.09 -1.70 22.96
N GLN A 49 18.52 -0.65 23.67
CA GLN A 49 17.65 0.09 24.59
C GLN A 49 16.45 0.70 23.84
N LYS A 50 16.68 1.40 22.73
CA LYS A 50 15.62 1.95 21.87
C LYS A 50 14.67 0.87 21.35
N LEU A 51 15.18 -0.31 20.98
CA LEU A 51 14.36 -1.45 20.58
C LEU A 51 13.46 -1.95 21.71
N ASN A 52 13.97 -2.02 22.94
CA ASN A 52 13.19 -2.42 24.13
C ASN A 52 12.09 -1.38 24.44
N GLU A 53 12.38 -0.09 24.32
CA GLU A 53 11.40 0.99 24.47
C GLU A 53 10.28 0.86 23.41
N PHE A 54 10.60 0.61 22.14
CA PHE A 54 9.62 0.34 21.10
C PHE A 54 8.79 -0.93 21.36
N GLN A 55 9.40 -2.01 21.88
CA GLN A 55 8.69 -3.23 22.26
C GLN A 55 7.70 -2.97 23.41
N GLN A 56 8.09 -2.20 24.42
CA GLN A 56 7.22 -1.85 25.55
C GLN A 56 6.01 -1.02 25.08
N VAL A 57 6.23 0.01 24.27
CA VAL A 57 5.13 0.83 23.70
C VAL A 57 4.24 -0.02 22.78
N SER A 58 4.83 -0.89 21.96
CA SER A 58 4.04 -1.82 21.13
C SER A 58 3.21 -2.80 21.95
N HIS A 59 3.67 -3.22 23.13
CA HIS A 59 2.91 -4.11 24.00
C HIS A 59 1.71 -3.38 24.60
N MET A 60 1.90 -2.17 25.14
CA MET A 60 0.82 -1.33 25.66
C MET A 60 -0.25 -1.03 24.61
N VAL A 61 0.13 -0.72 23.36
CA VAL A 61 -0.83 -0.50 22.26
C VAL A 61 -1.63 -1.77 21.94
N ILE A 62 -1.03 -2.96 22.03
CA ILE A 62 -1.74 -4.24 21.88
C ILE A 62 -2.71 -4.46 23.05
N GLU A 63 -2.33 -4.13 24.28
CA GLU A 63 -3.20 -4.21 25.46
C GLU A 63 -4.41 -3.26 25.35
N GLU A 64 -4.20 -2.00 24.97
CA GLU A 64 -5.29 -1.03 24.72
C GLU A 64 -6.23 -1.51 23.60
N VAL A 65 -5.69 -2.02 22.49
CA VAL A 65 -6.47 -2.54 21.36
C VAL A 65 -7.26 -3.80 21.74
N ASN A 66 -6.75 -4.63 22.65
CA ASN A 66 -7.48 -5.79 23.17
C ASN A 66 -8.61 -5.35 24.11
N ALA A 67 -8.35 -4.42 25.03
CA ALA A 67 -9.38 -3.88 25.93
C ALA A 67 -10.55 -3.23 25.16
N ILE A 68 -10.25 -2.47 24.11
CA ILE A 68 -11.27 -1.88 23.22
C ILE A 68 -12.07 -2.97 22.49
N GLN A 69 -11.47 -4.11 22.13
CA GLN A 69 -12.19 -5.23 21.53
C GLN A 69 -13.12 -5.93 22.53
N GLU A 70 -12.68 -6.12 23.78
CA GLU A 70 -13.51 -6.67 24.86
C GLU A 70 -14.71 -5.76 25.17
N ASP A 71 -14.50 -4.45 25.31
CA ASP A 71 -15.57 -3.46 25.52
C ASP A 71 -16.58 -3.46 24.35
N LEU A 72 -16.11 -3.53 23.10
CA LEU A 72 -16.99 -3.61 21.92
C LEU A 72 -17.77 -4.92 21.84
N GLU A 73 -17.22 -6.04 22.32
CA GLU A 73 -17.97 -7.29 22.43
C GLU A 73 -19.03 -7.24 23.53
N ILE A 74 -18.70 -6.64 24.68
CA ILE A 74 -19.66 -6.37 25.77
C ILE A 74 -20.80 -5.47 25.27
N GLU A 75 -20.51 -4.36 24.58
CA GLU A 75 -21.54 -3.46 24.04
C GLU A 75 -22.48 -4.19 23.06
N ARG A 76 -21.93 -4.98 22.14
CA ARG A 76 -22.70 -5.80 21.18
C ARG A 76 -23.63 -6.77 21.91
N ASN A 77 -23.13 -7.47 22.92
CA ASN A 77 -23.91 -8.45 23.69
C ASN A 77 -25.00 -7.77 24.54
N CYS A 78 -24.69 -6.63 25.17
CA CYS A 78 -25.68 -5.80 25.87
C CYS A 78 -26.79 -5.32 24.92
N ARG A 79 -26.42 -4.82 23.73
CA ARG A 79 -27.37 -4.34 22.72
C ARG A 79 -28.30 -5.47 22.24
N GLN A 80 -27.76 -6.63 21.89
CA GLN A 80 -28.56 -7.79 21.46
C GLN A 80 -29.53 -8.23 22.57
N SER A 81 -29.08 -8.25 23.83
CA SER A 81 -29.94 -8.56 24.99
C SER A 81 -31.11 -7.57 25.13
N VAL A 82 -30.85 -6.26 24.95
CA VAL A 82 -31.89 -5.21 24.96
C VAL A 82 -32.85 -5.35 23.78
N GLU A 83 -32.39 -5.65 22.57
CA GLU A 83 -33.24 -5.86 21.40
C GLU A 83 -34.15 -7.11 21.57
N ILE A 84 -33.62 -8.19 22.15
CA ILE A 84 -34.40 -9.39 22.53
C ILE A 84 -35.45 -9.04 23.61
N LEU A 85 -35.08 -8.29 24.65
CA LEU A 85 -35.99 -7.87 25.71
C LEU A 85 -37.10 -6.95 25.17
N ALA A 86 -36.77 -6.00 24.30
CA ALA A 86 -37.73 -5.10 23.67
C ALA A 86 -38.74 -5.85 22.78
N THR A 87 -38.29 -6.86 22.00
CA THR A 87 -39.22 -7.69 21.21
C THR A 87 -40.09 -8.59 22.08
N LYS A 88 -39.57 -9.11 23.20
CA LYS A 88 -40.35 -9.84 24.22
C LYS A 88 -41.43 -8.94 24.85
N LEU A 89 -41.07 -7.73 25.27
CA LEU A 89 -42.00 -6.75 25.84
C LEU A 89 -43.08 -6.35 24.82
N LYS A 90 -42.70 -6.13 23.55
CA LYS A 90 -43.64 -5.84 22.45
C LYS A 90 -44.62 -6.99 22.16
N ARG A 91 -44.19 -8.24 22.31
CA ARG A 91 -45.07 -9.43 22.25
C ARG A 91 -46.00 -9.49 23.46
N GLN A 92 -45.51 -9.23 24.67
CA GLN A 92 -46.31 -9.18 25.90
C GLN A 92 -47.37 -8.08 25.84
N ASN A 93 -47.02 -6.85 25.47
CA ASN A 93 -47.99 -5.75 25.32
C ASN A 93 -49.04 -6.01 24.22
N ARG A 94 -48.67 -6.68 23.12
CA ARG A 94 -49.64 -7.16 22.11
C ARG A 94 -50.53 -8.31 22.62
N SER A 95 -50.11 -9.06 23.62
CA SER A 95 -50.94 -10.06 24.31
C SER A 95 -51.87 -9.41 25.31
N LEU A 96 -51.33 -8.52 26.15
CA LEU A 96 -52.07 -7.74 27.15
C LEU A 96 -53.17 -6.92 26.50
N LYS A 97 -52.85 -6.09 25.48
CA LYS A 97 -53.86 -5.28 24.77
C LYS A 97 -54.99 -6.12 24.18
N ARG A 98 -54.73 -7.35 23.70
CA ARG A 98 -55.79 -8.26 23.24
C ARG A 98 -56.64 -8.81 24.37
N LYS A 99 -56.05 -9.16 25.52
CA LYS A 99 -56.79 -9.57 26.72
C LYS A 99 -57.64 -8.43 27.30
N SER A 100 -57.06 -7.24 27.44
CA SER A 100 -57.78 -6.04 27.90
C SER A 100 -58.91 -5.67 26.93
N MET A 101 -58.68 -5.70 25.61
CA MET A 101 -59.74 -5.45 24.62
C MET A 101 -60.86 -6.49 24.66
N LEU A 102 -60.56 -7.77 24.95
CA LEU A 102 -61.58 -8.80 25.16
C LEU A 102 -62.37 -8.56 26.45
N LEU A 103 -61.72 -8.18 27.55
CA LEU A 103 -62.38 -7.81 28.80
C LEU A 103 -63.29 -6.59 28.61
N MET A 104 -62.80 -5.53 27.95
CA MET A 104 -63.59 -4.33 27.61
C MET A 104 -64.77 -4.63 26.67
N ALA A 105 -64.72 -5.72 25.90
CA ALA A 105 -65.83 -6.18 25.05
C ALA A 105 -66.85 -7.08 25.79
N HIS A 106 -66.55 -7.49 27.03
CA HIS A 106 -67.47 -8.19 27.92
C HIS A 106 -68.03 -7.28 29.03
N LEU A 107 -67.47 -6.08 29.21
CA LEU A 107 -68.09 -5.00 29.97
C LEU A 107 -69.18 -4.34 29.12
N GLY A 108 -70.33 -4.03 29.74
CA GLY A 108 -71.40 -3.28 29.06
C GLY A 108 -71.00 -1.82 28.84
N PRO A 109 -71.70 -1.07 27.96
CA PRO A 109 -71.47 0.36 27.82
C PRO A 109 -71.55 1.09 29.17
N ASP A 110 -72.48 0.66 30.03
CA ASP A 110 -72.72 1.21 31.37
C ASP A 110 -71.52 0.97 32.32
N THR A 111 -70.82 -0.16 32.20
CA THR A 111 -69.62 -0.49 33.00
C THR A 111 -68.34 0.16 32.45
N ILE A 112 -68.36 0.65 31.20
CA ILE A 112 -67.26 1.44 30.62
C ILE A 112 -67.34 2.88 31.11
N THR A 113 -68.54 3.40 31.39
CA THR A 113 -68.74 4.70 32.04
C THR A 113 -68.37 4.74 33.53
N GLU A 114 -68.30 3.60 34.21
CA GLU A 114 -67.91 3.51 35.63
C GLU A 114 -66.39 3.63 35.88
N ILE A 115 -65.56 3.63 34.83
CA ILE A 115 -64.11 3.95 34.95
C ILE A 115 -63.87 5.42 34.61
N GLN A 116 -64.59 6.31 35.29
CA GLN A 116 -64.12 7.67 35.50
C GLN A 116 -62.98 7.59 36.53
N LEU A 117 -61.75 7.86 36.08
CA LEU A 117 -60.68 8.21 37.00
C LEU A 117 -60.96 9.62 37.49
N GLU A 118 -61.66 9.71 38.61
CA GLU A 118 -61.71 10.91 39.44
C GLU A 118 -60.26 11.19 39.89
N GLU A 119 -59.62 12.18 39.29
CA GLU A 119 -58.45 12.80 39.90
C GLU A 119 -58.95 13.58 41.12
N GLU A 120 -58.47 13.20 42.31
CA GLU A 120 -58.93 13.74 43.60
C GLU A 120 -58.56 15.23 43.74
N GLU A 121 -59.50 16.13 43.47
CA GLU A 121 -59.54 17.44 44.10
C GLU A 121 -60.84 17.60 44.89
N GLU A 122 -60.74 18.23 46.06
CA GLU A 122 -61.63 17.94 47.18
C GLU A 122 -63.01 18.61 47.11
N GLN A 123 -63.90 18.08 47.94
CA GLN A 123 -65.27 18.56 48.08
C GLN A 123 -65.29 19.96 48.69
N GLU A 124 -66.08 20.86 48.11
CA GLU A 124 -66.99 21.66 48.94
C GLU A 124 -68.32 21.90 48.22
N LYS A 125 -69.39 21.46 48.88
CA LYS A 125 -70.77 21.91 48.61
C LYS A 125 -70.91 23.23 49.41
N GLU A 126 -71.78 24.17 49.08
CA GLU A 126 -73.22 23.97 49.02
C GLU A 126 -73.94 24.96 48.08
N GLN A 127 -75.06 24.47 47.54
CA GLN A 127 -76.39 25.11 47.49
C GLN A 127 -76.47 26.64 47.22
N LYS A 128 -77.17 27.11 46.17
CA LYS A 128 -78.64 27.28 46.13
C LYS A 128 -79.17 28.21 47.26
N GLU A 129 -79.99 29.24 47.04
CA GLU A 129 -80.98 29.48 45.97
C GLU A 129 -81.10 30.96 45.54
N GLU A 130 -81.87 31.15 44.46
CA GLU A 130 -82.66 32.33 44.06
C GLU A 130 -82.01 33.70 43.74
N GLU A 131 -82.74 34.41 42.88
CA GLU A 131 -82.45 35.74 42.36
C GLU A 131 -82.98 36.79 43.34
N ASP A 132 -82.18 37.81 43.70
CA ASP A 132 -82.58 39.19 43.41
C ASP A 132 -81.42 40.21 43.53
N LEU A 133 -81.69 41.42 43.03
CA LEU A 133 -81.03 42.71 43.31
C LEU A 133 -79.56 42.90 42.87
N GLN A 134 -79.41 43.80 41.90
CA GLN A 134 -78.16 44.28 41.32
C GLN A 134 -77.36 45.15 42.31
N GLY A 135 -76.03 45.18 42.19
CA GLY A 135 -75.20 46.17 42.89
C GLY A 135 -73.72 45.79 43.02
N ALA A 136 -73.40 44.91 43.97
CA ALA A 136 -72.03 44.74 44.48
C ALA A 136 -71.24 43.54 43.93
N ASN A 137 -71.89 42.54 43.31
CA ASN A 137 -71.23 41.28 42.95
C ASN A 137 -70.27 41.39 41.73
N GLN A 138 -70.34 42.50 40.98
CA GLN A 138 -69.65 42.63 39.69
C GLN A 138 -68.14 42.88 39.84
N GLU A 139 -67.69 43.55 40.90
CA GLU A 139 -66.24 43.75 41.17
C GLU A 139 -65.56 42.44 41.63
N CYS A 140 -66.27 41.58 42.37
CA CYS A 140 -65.75 40.28 42.81
C CYS A 140 -65.49 39.34 41.61
N LEU A 141 -66.46 39.23 40.70
CA LEU A 141 -66.32 38.45 39.47
C LEU A 141 -65.27 39.04 38.51
N LEU A 142 -65.24 40.37 38.35
CA LEU A 142 -64.21 41.04 37.56
C LEU A 142 -62.80 40.75 38.09
N THR A 143 -62.60 40.79 39.41
CA THR A 143 -61.31 40.50 40.05
C THR A 143 -60.87 39.05 39.81
N LYS A 144 -61.79 38.08 39.90
CA LYS A 144 -61.51 36.66 39.59
C LYS A 144 -61.19 36.42 38.11
N CYS A 145 -61.81 37.17 37.19
CA CYS A 145 -61.39 37.19 35.79
C CYS A 145 -60.00 37.83 35.62
N GLN A 146 -59.70 38.89 36.36
CA GLN A 146 -58.41 39.58 36.30
C GLN A 146 -57.25 38.66 36.69
N THR A 147 -57.38 37.90 37.80
CA THR A 147 -56.34 36.98 38.29
C THR A 147 -56.11 35.80 37.35
N THR A 148 -57.18 35.14 36.90
CA THR A 148 -57.09 34.02 35.95
C THR A 148 -56.50 34.46 34.60
N ILE A 149 -56.81 35.67 34.13
CA ILE A 149 -56.17 36.26 32.95
C ILE A 149 -54.67 36.53 33.18
N THR A 150 -54.24 36.96 34.37
CA THR A 150 -52.80 37.12 34.67
C THR A 150 -52.07 35.77 34.74
N GLU A 151 -52.63 34.76 35.41
CA GLU A 151 -52.02 33.42 35.45
C GLU A 151 -51.87 32.80 34.07
N LEU A 152 -52.90 32.91 33.21
CA LEU A 152 -52.84 32.40 31.84
C LEU A 152 -51.80 33.15 30.99
N ARG A 153 -51.57 34.44 31.25
CA ARG A 153 -50.48 35.21 30.63
C ARG A 153 -49.11 34.77 31.12
N GLU A 154 -48.95 34.50 32.41
CA GLU A 154 -47.69 33.97 32.97
C GLU A 154 -47.38 32.57 32.42
N LYS A 155 -48.34 31.64 32.52
CA LYS A 155 -48.26 30.28 31.95
C LYS A 155 -47.93 30.32 30.44
N LEU A 156 -48.57 31.20 29.67
CA LEU A 156 -48.24 31.42 28.26
C LEU A 156 -46.82 31.97 28.06
N SER A 157 -46.38 32.92 28.88
CA SER A 157 -45.03 33.50 28.79
C SER A 157 -43.94 32.46 29.11
N GLN A 158 -44.18 31.58 30.08
CA GLN A 158 -43.30 30.47 30.42
C GLN A 158 -43.21 29.47 29.26
N VAL A 159 -44.35 29.03 28.72
CA VAL A 159 -44.38 28.12 27.55
C VAL A 159 -43.72 28.74 26.32
N VAL A 160 -43.85 30.06 26.10
CA VAL A 160 -43.11 30.77 25.05
C VAL A 160 -41.61 30.78 25.31
N GLN A 161 -41.16 30.98 26.56
CA GLN A 161 -39.75 30.96 26.94
C GLN A 161 -39.13 29.54 26.85
N GLU A 162 -39.87 28.50 27.22
CA GLU A 162 -39.46 27.10 27.06
C GLU A 162 -39.41 26.71 25.58
N LYS A 163 -40.37 27.16 24.77
CA LYS A 163 -40.33 27.02 23.31
C LYS A 163 -39.09 27.69 22.70
N THR A 164 -38.72 28.89 23.11
CA THR A 164 -37.52 29.56 22.56
C THR A 164 -36.22 28.88 22.99
N ARG A 165 -36.12 28.35 24.22
CA ARG A 165 -35.01 27.48 24.63
C ARG A 165 -34.92 26.23 23.75
N ALA A 166 -36.02 25.47 23.63
CA ALA A 166 -36.06 24.25 22.85
C ALA A 166 -35.76 24.45 21.35
N VAL A 167 -36.14 25.60 20.77
CA VAL A 167 -35.74 25.97 19.40
C VAL A 167 -34.23 26.20 19.31
N ALA A 168 -33.64 26.96 20.24
CA ALA A 168 -32.19 27.20 20.26
C ALA A 168 -31.39 25.90 20.47
N ASP A 169 -31.85 24.99 21.33
CA ASP A 169 -31.24 23.68 21.55
C ASP A 169 -31.31 22.81 20.27
N VAL A 170 -32.45 22.81 19.57
CA VAL A 170 -32.62 22.10 18.29
C VAL A 170 -31.72 22.70 17.19
N GLU A 171 -31.50 24.01 17.18
CA GLU A 171 -30.58 24.67 16.24
C GLU A 171 -29.12 24.33 16.56
N ALA A 172 -28.70 24.42 17.83
CA ALA A 172 -27.37 24.03 18.26
C ALA A 172 -27.06 22.54 18.00
N LEU A 173 -28.04 21.65 18.16
CA LEU A 173 -27.91 20.22 17.81
C LEU A 173 -27.83 20.00 16.30
N ARG A 174 -28.55 20.79 15.48
CA ARG A 174 -28.43 20.75 14.01
C ARG A 174 -27.05 21.19 13.54
N ASP A 175 -26.43 22.16 14.21
CA ASP A 175 -25.05 22.58 13.90
C ASP A 175 -24.03 21.51 14.27
N HIS A 176 -24.10 20.92 15.46
CA HIS A 176 -23.23 19.79 15.82
C HIS A 176 -23.38 18.59 14.86
N LEU A 177 -24.59 18.34 14.34
CA LEU A 177 -24.85 17.28 13.35
C LEU A 177 -24.31 17.65 11.94
N ARG A 178 -24.22 18.95 11.60
CA ARG A 178 -23.51 19.41 10.41
C ARG A 178 -21.99 19.24 10.57
N ASP A 179 -21.41 19.74 11.66
CA ASP A 179 -19.96 19.69 11.89
C ASP A 179 -19.43 18.25 11.91
N THR A 180 -20.07 17.36 12.69
CA THR A 180 -19.69 15.94 12.77
C THR A 180 -19.87 15.19 11.45
N ARG A 181 -20.86 15.58 10.62
CA ARG A 181 -21.02 15.04 9.26
C ARG A 181 -19.87 15.47 8.35
N ASP A 182 -19.45 16.72 8.42
CA ASP A 182 -18.37 17.27 7.59
C ASP A 182 -16.99 16.78 8.06
N GLU A 183 -16.80 16.51 9.35
CA GLU A 183 -15.63 15.77 9.87
C GLU A 183 -15.60 14.33 9.35
N LEU A 184 -16.72 13.59 9.45
CA LEU A 184 -16.84 12.22 8.92
C LEU A 184 -16.61 12.16 7.38
N LEU A 185 -16.96 13.20 6.64
CA LEU A 185 -16.70 13.28 5.20
C LEU A 185 -15.21 13.54 4.88
N LYS A 186 -14.52 14.35 5.68
CA LYS A 186 -13.06 14.54 5.57
C LYS A 186 -12.32 13.25 5.90
N GLU A 187 -12.64 12.62 7.04
CA GLU A 187 -11.98 11.39 7.47
C GLU A 187 -12.19 10.24 6.48
N LYS A 188 -13.36 10.14 5.84
CA LYS A 188 -13.60 9.19 4.73
C LYS A 188 -12.74 9.49 3.49
N HIS A 189 -12.50 10.76 3.17
CA HIS A 189 -11.61 11.14 2.08
C HIS A 189 -10.16 10.80 2.42
N ASP A 190 -9.69 11.19 3.60
CA ASP A 190 -8.33 10.94 4.07
C ASP A 190 -8.04 9.43 4.18
N ASN A 191 -8.99 8.63 4.66
CA ASN A 191 -8.91 7.17 4.68
C ASN A 191 -8.81 6.59 3.26
N SER A 192 -9.59 7.10 2.30
CA SER A 192 -9.49 6.70 0.89
C SER A 192 -8.13 7.06 0.25
N VAL A 193 -7.52 8.18 0.64
CA VAL A 193 -6.17 8.57 0.20
C VAL A 193 -5.10 7.66 0.84
N LEU A 194 -5.21 7.37 2.13
CA LEU A 194 -4.31 6.45 2.84
C LEU A 194 -4.38 5.02 2.28
N ILE A 195 -5.56 4.52 1.92
CA ILE A 195 -5.72 3.23 1.21
C ILE A 195 -5.01 3.26 -0.15
N ALA A 196 -5.19 4.32 -0.95
CA ALA A 196 -4.55 4.43 -2.26
C ALA A 196 -3.02 4.49 -2.15
N GLU A 197 -2.48 5.22 -1.18
CA GLU A 197 -1.03 5.29 -0.93
C GLU A 197 -0.48 3.98 -0.36
N THR A 198 -1.22 3.28 0.51
CA THR A 198 -0.86 1.93 1.00
C THR A 198 -0.80 0.93 -0.15
N MET A 199 -1.73 0.99 -1.10
CA MET A 199 -1.68 0.17 -2.32
C MET A 199 -0.47 0.54 -3.20
N ARG A 200 -0.19 1.84 -3.40
CA ARG A 200 1.00 2.32 -4.13
C ARG A 200 2.28 1.76 -3.51
N GLN A 201 2.46 1.90 -2.19
CA GLN A 201 3.62 1.39 -1.45
C GLN A 201 3.73 -0.13 -1.55
N ARG A 202 2.61 -0.87 -1.47
CA ARG A 202 2.60 -2.33 -1.66
C ARG A 202 3.09 -2.75 -3.05
N THR A 203 2.69 -2.06 -4.12
CA THR A 203 3.20 -2.33 -5.47
C THR A 203 4.67 -1.95 -5.64
N LEU A 204 5.16 -0.94 -4.92
CA LEU A 204 6.57 -0.55 -4.92
C LEU A 204 7.44 -1.60 -4.20
N LEU A 205 6.99 -2.08 -3.04
CA LEU A 205 7.64 -3.18 -2.30
C LEU A 205 7.67 -4.48 -3.12
N GLN A 206 6.62 -4.79 -3.88
CA GLN A 206 6.62 -5.94 -4.81
C GLN A 206 7.70 -5.80 -5.90
N LYS A 207 7.93 -4.59 -6.43
CA LYS A 207 9.01 -4.33 -7.40
C LYS A 207 10.39 -4.50 -6.77
N TYR A 208 10.62 -3.92 -5.58
CA TYR A 208 11.88 -4.09 -4.87
C TYR A 208 12.16 -5.56 -4.52
N ASN A 209 11.17 -6.29 -3.97
CA ASN A 209 11.31 -7.72 -3.69
C ASN A 209 11.67 -8.53 -4.94
N ARG A 210 11.09 -8.23 -6.11
CA ARG A 210 11.46 -8.89 -7.38
C ARG A 210 12.90 -8.59 -7.81
N VAL A 211 13.38 -7.36 -7.62
CA VAL A 211 14.80 -7.02 -7.88
C VAL A 211 15.72 -7.72 -6.88
N SER A 212 15.31 -7.86 -5.61
CA SER A 212 16.06 -8.62 -4.61
C SER A 212 16.11 -10.13 -4.89
N VAL A 213 15.10 -10.70 -5.57
CA VAL A 213 15.16 -12.09 -6.09
C VAL A 213 16.28 -12.20 -7.12
N PHE A 214 16.21 -11.40 -8.19
CA PHE A 214 17.21 -11.47 -9.26
C PHE A 214 18.64 -11.19 -8.77
N ALA A 215 18.83 -10.22 -7.87
CA ALA A 215 20.15 -9.92 -7.29
C ALA A 215 20.71 -11.06 -6.40
N ALA A 216 19.85 -11.88 -5.79
CA ALA A 216 20.28 -13.06 -5.05
C ALA A 216 20.57 -14.25 -6.00
N GLU A 217 19.75 -14.45 -7.03
CA GLU A 217 19.94 -15.47 -8.07
C GLU A 217 21.23 -15.22 -8.88
N GLU A 218 21.48 -13.99 -9.32
CA GLU A 218 22.72 -13.58 -9.99
C GLU A 218 23.97 -13.82 -9.11
N PHE A 219 23.86 -13.58 -7.80
CA PHE A 219 24.97 -13.84 -6.88
C PHE A 219 25.23 -15.35 -6.68
N GLU A 220 24.18 -16.18 -6.62
CA GLU A 220 24.35 -17.63 -6.50
C GLU A 220 25.00 -18.22 -7.77
N VAL A 221 24.63 -17.77 -8.97
CA VAL A 221 25.33 -18.12 -10.22
C VAL A 221 26.80 -17.68 -10.20
N LEU A 222 27.08 -16.43 -9.81
CA LEU A 222 28.46 -15.93 -9.70
C LEU A 222 29.28 -16.66 -8.62
N GLN A 223 28.63 -17.19 -7.58
CA GLN A 223 29.29 -18.00 -6.55
C GLN A 223 29.65 -19.39 -7.08
N ASP A 224 28.77 -20.00 -7.87
CA ASP A 224 29.01 -21.29 -8.53
C ASP A 224 30.10 -21.18 -9.60
N ASP A 225 30.05 -20.17 -10.48
CA ASP A 225 31.12 -19.85 -11.45
C ASP A 225 32.48 -19.70 -10.76
N LEU A 226 32.51 -18.97 -9.64
CA LEU A 226 33.72 -18.74 -8.84
C LEU A 226 34.18 -20.00 -8.07
N SER A 227 33.33 -21.01 -7.91
CA SER A 227 33.75 -22.33 -7.40
C SER A 227 34.43 -23.14 -8.51
N LEU A 228 33.82 -23.23 -9.68
CA LEU A 228 34.37 -23.90 -10.86
C LEU A 228 35.71 -23.29 -11.30
N GLU A 229 35.83 -21.97 -11.28
CA GLU A 229 37.06 -21.24 -11.64
C GLU A 229 38.19 -21.42 -10.59
N ARG A 230 37.88 -21.87 -9.36
CA ARG A 230 38.90 -22.32 -8.40
C ARG A 230 39.34 -23.74 -8.69
N ASP A 231 38.39 -24.65 -8.89
CA ASP A 231 38.69 -26.07 -9.09
C ASP A 231 39.51 -26.28 -10.37
N LEU A 232 39.12 -25.64 -11.47
CA LEU A 232 39.89 -25.60 -12.72
C LEU A 232 41.31 -25.03 -12.54
N ARG A 233 41.50 -24.02 -11.67
CA ARG A 233 42.85 -23.53 -11.33
C ARG A 233 43.65 -24.54 -10.51
N THR A 234 43.02 -25.27 -9.58
CA THR A 234 43.74 -26.31 -8.81
C THR A 234 44.16 -27.48 -9.70
N GLU A 235 43.33 -27.88 -10.66
CA GLU A 235 43.66 -28.93 -11.62
C GLU A 235 44.74 -28.46 -12.61
N ALA A 236 44.69 -27.22 -13.09
CA ALA A 236 45.76 -26.62 -13.88
C ALA A 236 47.09 -26.51 -13.09
N GLU A 237 47.06 -26.11 -11.82
CA GLU A 237 48.24 -26.12 -10.93
C GLU A 237 48.81 -27.54 -10.76
N LYS A 238 47.94 -28.56 -10.60
CA LYS A 238 48.33 -29.97 -10.50
C LYS A 238 49.00 -30.46 -11.79
N PHE A 239 48.33 -30.30 -12.92
CA PHE A 239 48.83 -30.69 -14.24
C PHE A 239 50.18 -30.04 -14.57
N ALA A 240 50.34 -28.74 -14.28
CA ALA A 240 51.61 -28.03 -14.46
C ALA A 240 52.75 -28.59 -13.60
N ARG A 241 52.47 -29.05 -12.37
CA ARG A 241 53.45 -29.70 -11.50
C ARG A 241 53.84 -31.09 -12.02
N GLU A 242 52.86 -31.89 -12.44
CA GLU A 242 53.06 -33.22 -13.00
C GLU A 242 53.88 -33.15 -14.30
N MET A 243 53.51 -32.27 -15.23
CA MET A 243 54.27 -31.98 -16.45
C MET A 243 55.71 -31.51 -16.16
N LEU A 244 55.93 -30.68 -15.14
CA LEU A 244 57.27 -30.24 -14.74
C LEU A 244 58.11 -31.39 -14.14
N VAL A 245 57.47 -32.34 -13.44
CA VAL A 245 58.12 -33.56 -12.91
C VAL A 245 58.51 -34.49 -14.05
N GLU A 246 57.62 -34.75 -15.02
CA GLU A 246 57.95 -35.56 -16.20
C GLU A 246 59.00 -34.90 -17.08
N GLN A 247 58.93 -33.58 -17.32
CA GLN A 247 59.99 -32.87 -18.05
C GLN A 247 61.36 -33.00 -17.33
N LYS A 248 61.40 -32.97 -15.99
CA LYS A 248 62.64 -33.17 -15.23
C LYS A 248 63.13 -34.62 -15.28
N LYS A 249 62.24 -35.62 -15.26
CA LYS A 249 62.58 -37.04 -15.46
C LYS A 249 63.16 -37.26 -16.87
N LEU A 250 62.46 -36.80 -17.90
CA LEU A 250 62.85 -36.97 -19.30
C LEU A 250 64.17 -36.25 -19.62
N ARG A 251 64.37 -35.03 -19.10
CA ARG A 251 65.66 -34.32 -19.21
C ARG A 251 66.82 -35.10 -18.57
N ARG A 252 66.61 -35.73 -17.41
CA ARG A 252 67.64 -36.58 -16.78
C ARG A 252 67.94 -37.83 -17.62
N GLN A 253 66.91 -38.50 -18.13
CA GLN A 253 67.08 -39.66 -19.02
C GLN A 253 67.82 -39.29 -20.31
N SER A 254 67.41 -38.20 -20.96
CA SER A 254 68.08 -37.65 -22.15
C SER A 254 69.54 -37.27 -21.86
N GLN A 255 69.82 -36.61 -20.73
CA GLN A 255 71.17 -36.25 -20.33
C GLN A 255 72.05 -37.49 -20.11
N LEU A 256 71.53 -38.54 -19.48
CA LEU A 256 72.26 -39.80 -19.29
C LEU A 256 72.54 -40.52 -20.62
N LEU A 257 71.59 -40.52 -21.56
CA LEU A 257 71.77 -41.10 -22.91
C LEU A 257 72.80 -40.32 -23.73
N VAL A 258 72.77 -38.98 -23.67
CA VAL A 258 73.76 -38.11 -24.36
C VAL A 258 75.16 -38.22 -23.72
N GLN A 259 75.26 -38.60 -22.44
CA GLN A 259 76.54 -38.84 -21.77
C GLN A 259 77.08 -40.27 -21.99
N SER A 260 76.22 -41.26 -22.26
CA SER A 260 76.65 -42.66 -22.46
C SER A 260 76.86 -43.06 -23.93
N ALA A 261 76.23 -42.35 -24.88
CA ALA A 261 76.40 -42.60 -26.30
C ALA A 261 77.32 -41.57 -26.96
N ALA A 262 78.45 -42.02 -27.53
CA ALA A 262 79.18 -41.26 -28.54
C ALA A 262 78.32 -41.23 -29.83
N PRO A 263 77.73 -40.09 -30.25
CA PRO A 263 76.69 -40.12 -31.27
C PRO A 263 77.28 -40.25 -32.67
N GLY A 264 77.08 -41.39 -33.32
CA GLY A 264 77.44 -41.60 -34.72
C GLY A 264 76.74 -40.60 -35.64
N HIS A 265 77.42 -40.20 -36.73
CA HIS A 265 77.01 -39.10 -37.62
C HIS A 265 75.53 -39.20 -38.06
N ALA A 266 75.15 -40.36 -38.60
CA ALA A 266 73.79 -40.64 -39.07
C ALA A 266 72.71 -40.53 -37.97
N LEU A 267 73.03 -40.82 -36.71
CA LEU A 267 72.10 -40.63 -35.60
C LEU A 267 71.92 -39.14 -35.28
N GLN A 268 72.98 -38.33 -35.38
CA GLN A 268 72.84 -36.87 -35.25
C GLN A 268 72.04 -36.26 -36.41
N GLU A 269 72.20 -36.77 -37.63
CA GLU A 269 71.42 -36.33 -38.80
C GLU A 269 69.94 -36.69 -38.64
N ALA A 270 69.61 -37.94 -38.32
CA ALA A 270 68.24 -38.37 -38.05
C ALA A 270 67.60 -37.56 -36.91
N LEU A 271 68.34 -37.23 -35.84
CA LEU A 271 67.84 -36.37 -34.75
C LEU A 271 67.62 -34.91 -35.20
N ARG A 272 68.43 -34.37 -36.13
CA ARG A 272 68.20 -33.05 -36.73
C ARG A 272 66.97 -33.05 -37.64
N GLU A 273 66.78 -34.09 -38.44
CA GLU A 273 65.60 -34.25 -39.29
C GLU A 273 64.32 -34.40 -38.47
N VAL A 274 64.32 -35.24 -37.42
CA VAL A 274 63.19 -35.36 -36.49
C VAL A 274 62.91 -34.04 -35.79
N ALA A 275 63.92 -33.30 -35.34
CA ALA A 275 63.72 -31.97 -34.74
C ALA A 275 63.10 -30.97 -35.73
N LYS A 276 63.59 -30.95 -36.98
CA LYS A 276 63.06 -30.11 -38.06
C LYS A 276 61.60 -30.45 -38.38
N LEU A 277 61.29 -31.73 -38.62
CA LEU A 277 59.94 -32.20 -38.92
C LEU A 277 58.97 -31.94 -37.75
N THR A 278 59.43 -32.08 -36.50
CA THR A 278 58.63 -31.72 -35.32
C THR A 278 58.31 -30.22 -35.29
N GLN A 279 59.27 -29.36 -35.64
CA GLN A 279 59.06 -27.91 -35.74
C GLN A 279 58.11 -27.56 -36.90
N GLU A 280 58.22 -28.23 -38.05
CA GLU A 280 57.32 -28.03 -39.21
C GLU A 280 55.88 -28.48 -38.89
N VAL A 281 55.69 -29.60 -38.17
CA VAL A 281 54.36 -30.07 -37.72
C VAL A 281 53.74 -29.14 -36.68
N GLU A 282 54.49 -28.68 -35.67
CA GLU A 282 53.95 -27.76 -34.66
C GLU A 282 53.70 -26.34 -35.22
N THR A 283 54.46 -25.88 -36.22
CA THR A 283 54.12 -24.62 -36.93
C THR A 283 52.85 -24.75 -37.75
N GLN A 284 52.69 -25.82 -38.56
CA GLN A 284 51.43 -26.10 -39.27
C GLN A 284 50.23 -26.22 -38.32
N ARG A 285 50.42 -26.85 -37.15
CA ARG A 285 49.39 -26.96 -36.11
C ARG A 285 48.97 -25.60 -35.56
N LEU A 286 49.93 -24.70 -35.28
CA LEU A 286 49.64 -23.34 -34.81
C LEU A 286 48.95 -22.50 -35.89
N GLU A 287 49.38 -22.61 -37.15
CA GLU A 287 48.75 -21.95 -38.30
C GLU A 287 47.30 -22.41 -38.48
N HIS A 288 47.02 -23.72 -38.42
CA HIS A 288 45.65 -24.24 -38.50
C HIS A 288 44.77 -23.82 -37.31
N LEU A 289 45.32 -23.77 -36.08
CA LEU A 289 44.59 -23.25 -34.92
C LEU A 289 44.24 -21.76 -35.08
N GLN A 290 45.15 -20.95 -35.64
CA GLN A 290 44.87 -19.56 -35.96
C GLN A 290 43.80 -19.43 -37.08
N GLN A 291 43.93 -20.20 -38.17
CA GLN A 291 42.95 -20.22 -39.27
C GLN A 291 41.53 -20.59 -38.80
N MET A 292 41.42 -21.58 -37.90
CA MET A 292 40.15 -21.97 -37.27
C MET A 292 39.56 -20.83 -36.44
N LYS A 293 40.36 -20.20 -35.57
CA LYS A 293 39.91 -19.07 -34.75
C LYS A 293 39.48 -17.88 -35.62
N GLU A 294 40.23 -17.57 -36.67
CA GLU A 294 39.86 -16.53 -37.65
C GLU A 294 38.60 -16.88 -38.45
N ALA A 295 38.28 -18.16 -38.63
CA ALA A 295 37.00 -18.60 -39.21
C ALA A 295 35.84 -18.43 -38.22
N GLU A 296 36.01 -18.85 -36.98
CA GLU A 296 35.03 -18.66 -35.89
C GLU A 296 34.72 -17.18 -35.68
N GLU A 297 35.74 -16.32 -35.61
CA GLU A 297 35.55 -14.87 -35.47
C GLU A 297 34.87 -14.23 -36.69
N ARG A 298 35.10 -14.74 -37.91
CA ARG A 298 34.37 -14.29 -39.13
C ARG A 298 32.91 -14.74 -39.16
N VAL A 299 32.59 -15.93 -38.64
CA VAL A 299 31.20 -16.38 -38.47
C VAL A 299 30.50 -15.52 -37.41
N ARG A 300 31.11 -15.38 -36.23
CA ARG A 300 30.57 -14.63 -35.08
C ARG A 300 30.42 -13.12 -35.32
N SER A 301 31.31 -12.53 -36.10
CA SER A 301 31.19 -11.13 -36.55
C SER A 301 30.32 -10.98 -37.81
N GLY A 302 29.86 -12.10 -38.38
CA GLY A 302 29.16 -12.17 -39.65
C GLY A 302 27.83 -11.43 -39.67
N ARG A 303 27.44 -10.98 -40.87
CA ARG A 303 26.17 -10.30 -41.09
C ARG A 303 24.96 -11.16 -40.69
N ALA A 304 25.03 -12.47 -40.95
CA ALA A 304 23.96 -13.42 -40.62
C ALA A 304 23.66 -13.51 -39.11
N GLU A 305 24.66 -13.53 -38.21
CA GLU A 305 24.41 -13.54 -36.76
C GLU A 305 23.81 -12.21 -36.26
N LYS A 306 24.25 -11.09 -36.85
CA LYS A 306 23.67 -9.76 -36.56
C LYS A 306 22.21 -9.68 -37.03
N GLU A 307 21.89 -10.24 -38.19
CA GLU A 307 20.53 -10.33 -38.70
C GLU A 307 19.67 -11.32 -37.88
N LEU A 308 20.19 -12.48 -37.48
CA LEU A 308 19.49 -13.43 -36.60
C LEU A 308 19.20 -12.84 -35.22
N THR A 309 20.15 -12.12 -34.61
CA THR A 309 19.92 -11.45 -33.31
C THR A 309 19.04 -10.20 -33.43
N ALA A 310 18.97 -9.55 -34.60
CA ALA A 310 17.98 -8.50 -34.87
C ALA A 310 16.57 -9.09 -35.08
N LEU A 311 16.46 -10.20 -35.79
CA LEU A 311 15.19 -10.90 -36.02
C LEU A 311 14.61 -11.49 -34.73
N ARG A 312 15.44 -12.07 -33.85
CA ARG A 312 15.02 -12.51 -32.51
C ARG A 312 14.38 -11.34 -31.72
N ARG A 313 15.12 -10.24 -31.53
CA ARG A 313 14.59 -9.03 -30.86
C ARG A 313 13.29 -8.49 -31.49
N LYS A 314 13.12 -8.65 -32.81
CA LYS A 314 11.89 -8.26 -33.50
C LYS A 314 10.73 -9.22 -33.22
N LEU A 315 10.99 -10.52 -33.08
CA LEU A 315 9.98 -11.49 -32.63
C LEU A 315 9.59 -11.22 -31.18
N ASP A 316 10.57 -11.04 -30.29
CA ASP A 316 10.35 -10.74 -28.86
C ASP A 316 9.38 -9.54 -28.70
N LEU A 317 9.64 -8.42 -29.39
CA LEU A 317 8.77 -7.22 -29.39
C LEU A 317 7.37 -7.47 -29.98
N LEU A 318 7.25 -8.30 -31.02
CA LEU A 318 5.95 -8.65 -31.61
C LEU A 318 5.14 -9.60 -30.72
N GLU A 319 5.81 -10.39 -29.88
CA GLU A 319 5.16 -11.22 -28.86
C GLU A 319 4.68 -10.35 -27.68
N GLU A 320 5.49 -9.38 -27.21
CA GLU A 320 5.04 -8.37 -26.24
C GLU A 320 3.83 -7.55 -26.74
N GLU A 321 3.86 -7.04 -27.99
CA GLU A 321 2.72 -6.32 -28.59
C GLU A 321 1.46 -7.19 -28.67
N LYS A 322 1.62 -8.46 -29.04
CA LYS A 322 0.53 -9.46 -29.14
C LYS A 322 -0.08 -9.76 -27.77
N GLU A 323 0.74 -9.92 -26.73
CA GLU A 323 0.25 -10.08 -25.36
C GLU A 323 -0.49 -8.82 -24.87
N GLU A 324 0.02 -7.62 -25.18
CA GLU A 324 -0.66 -6.38 -24.79
C GLU A 324 -2.01 -6.22 -25.51
N GLN A 325 -2.11 -6.51 -26.81
CA GLN A 325 -3.40 -6.53 -27.51
C GLN A 325 -4.33 -7.61 -26.93
N GLY A 326 -3.83 -8.80 -26.57
CA GLY A 326 -4.61 -9.82 -25.87
C GLY A 326 -5.16 -9.34 -24.52
N GLY A 327 -4.34 -8.63 -23.74
CA GLY A 327 -4.74 -7.98 -22.49
C GLY A 327 -5.81 -6.90 -22.70
N ARG A 328 -5.70 -6.10 -23.76
CA ARG A 328 -6.71 -5.10 -24.16
C ARG A 328 -8.01 -5.75 -24.61
N CYS A 329 -7.96 -6.79 -25.44
CA CYS A 329 -9.15 -7.53 -25.90
C CYS A 329 -9.89 -8.21 -24.74
N THR A 330 -9.19 -8.98 -23.90
CA THR A 330 -9.80 -9.63 -22.73
C THR A 330 -10.31 -8.65 -21.67
N ARG A 331 -9.82 -7.40 -21.67
CA ARG A 331 -10.40 -6.29 -20.90
C ARG A 331 -11.69 -5.76 -21.53
N ALA A 332 -11.68 -5.44 -22.81
CA ALA A 332 -12.87 -4.98 -23.53
C ALA A 332 -14.01 -6.01 -23.47
N GLU A 333 -13.70 -7.32 -23.57
CA GLU A 333 -14.68 -8.39 -23.39
C GLU A 333 -15.33 -8.42 -22.00
N ARG A 334 -14.58 -8.11 -20.94
CA ARG A 334 -15.12 -7.99 -19.57
C ARG A 334 -16.01 -6.77 -19.46
N GLU A 335 -15.53 -5.61 -19.91
CA GLU A 335 -16.32 -4.37 -19.92
C GLU A 335 -17.62 -4.52 -20.74
N VAL A 336 -17.62 -5.30 -21.84
CA VAL A 336 -18.82 -5.66 -22.60
C VAL A 336 -19.75 -6.64 -21.85
N LYS A 337 -19.21 -7.60 -21.09
CA LYS A 337 -20.02 -8.52 -20.25
C LYS A 337 -20.68 -7.76 -19.09
N ASP A 338 -19.95 -6.86 -18.44
CA ASP A 338 -20.45 -6.03 -17.35
C ASP A 338 -21.52 -5.02 -17.85
N LEU A 339 -21.32 -4.43 -19.04
CA LEU A 339 -22.32 -3.58 -19.68
C LEU A 339 -23.58 -4.37 -20.10
N ARG A 340 -23.45 -5.63 -20.52
CA ARG A 340 -24.63 -6.48 -20.81
C ARG A 340 -25.45 -6.76 -19.56
N SER A 341 -24.82 -7.19 -18.46
CA SER A 341 -25.53 -7.50 -17.22
C SER A 341 -26.21 -6.27 -16.60
N THR A 342 -25.61 -5.08 -16.69
CA THR A 342 -26.26 -3.83 -16.26
C THR A 342 -27.42 -3.41 -17.16
N VAL A 343 -27.36 -3.68 -18.48
CA VAL A 343 -28.51 -3.48 -19.39
C VAL A 343 -29.64 -4.46 -19.08
N GLU A 344 -29.33 -5.74 -18.80
CA GLU A 344 -30.30 -6.76 -18.40
C GLU A 344 -30.98 -6.41 -17.07
N GLU A 345 -30.22 -5.95 -16.06
CA GLU A 345 -30.78 -5.48 -14.78
C GLU A 345 -31.70 -4.26 -14.97
N LEU A 346 -31.29 -3.29 -15.78
CA LEU A 346 -32.09 -2.11 -16.08
C LEU A 346 -33.37 -2.46 -16.86
N GLN A 347 -33.32 -3.42 -17.79
CA GLN A 347 -34.50 -3.95 -18.48
C GLN A 347 -35.44 -4.65 -17.51
N GLN A 348 -34.93 -5.49 -16.61
CA GLN A 348 -35.75 -6.18 -15.61
C GLN A 348 -36.44 -5.18 -14.65
N ARG A 349 -35.70 -4.17 -14.17
CA ARG A 349 -36.26 -3.09 -13.33
C ARG A 349 -37.32 -2.27 -14.08
N LEU A 350 -37.10 -1.96 -15.37
CA LEU A 350 -38.08 -1.28 -16.21
C LEU A 350 -39.34 -2.13 -16.42
N GLN A 351 -39.19 -3.43 -16.63
CA GLN A 351 -40.31 -4.38 -16.81
C GLN A 351 -41.14 -4.51 -15.53
N MET A 352 -40.50 -4.57 -14.36
CA MET A 352 -41.16 -4.52 -13.04
C MET A 352 -41.90 -3.19 -12.81
N ALA A 353 -41.36 -2.07 -13.27
CA ALA A 353 -42.03 -0.76 -13.19
C ALA A 353 -43.18 -0.59 -14.19
N THR A 354 -43.14 -1.32 -15.32
CA THR A 354 -44.15 -1.23 -16.39
C THR A 354 -45.35 -2.16 -16.14
N ASN A 355 -45.14 -3.30 -15.47
CA ASN A 355 -46.18 -4.28 -15.15
C ASN A 355 -46.41 -4.41 -13.63
N PRO A 356 -47.15 -3.47 -13.00
CA PRO A 356 -47.58 -3.65 -11.62
C PRO A 356 -48.54 -4.85 -11.50
N PRO A 357 -48.46 -5.66 -10.42
CA PRO A 357 -49.32 -6.83 -10.27
C PRO A 357 -50.78 -6.43 -10.08
N THR A 358 -51.67 -6.98 -10.90
CA THR A 358 -53.11 -6.75 -10.84
C THR A 358 -53.73 -7.44 -9.63
N CYS A 359 -53.97 -6.69 -8.55
CA CYS A 359 -54.94 -7.13 -7.53
C CYS A 359 -56.34 -7.22 -8.15
N HIS A 360 -56.99 -8.37 -7.98
CA HIS A 360 -58.39 -8.54 -8.37
C HIS A 360 -59.30 -7.66 -7.50
N ALA A 361 -60.31 -7.05 -8.15
CA ALA A 361 -61.27 -6.12 -7.56
C ALA A 361 -62.71 -6.68 -7.67
N PRO A 362 -63.67 -6.22 -6.84
CA PRO A 362 -64.99 -6.85 -6.69
C PRO A 362 -65.98 -6.57 -7.86
N PRO A 363 -67.11 -7.31 -7.93
CA PRO A 363 -68.14 -7.14 -8.96
C PRO A 363 -68.87 -5.77 -8.93
N PRO A 364 -69.51 -5.35 -10.04
CA PRO A 364 -69.92 -3.96 -10.28
C PRO A 364 -71.29 -3.54 -9.69
N PRO A 365 -71.49 -2.24 -9.39
CA PRO A 365 -72.76 -1.66 -8.96
C PRO A 365 -73.68 -1.18 -10.12
N PRO A 366 -74.99 -0.96 -9.86
CA PRO A 366 -76.00 -0.50 -10.85
C PRO A 366 -75.96 1.02 -11.19
N PRO A 367 -76.68 1.48 -12.25
CA PRO A 367 -76.51 2.81 -12.86
C PRO A 367 -77.23 4.00 -12.18
N PRO A 368 -76.89 5.27 -12.53
CA PRO A 368 -77.23 6.47 -11.74
C PRO A 368 -78.45 7.33 -12.21
N PRO A 369 -79.10 8.06 -11.28
CA PRO A 369 -80.07 9.16 -11.53
C PRO A 369 -79.41 10.58 -11.65
N PRO A 370 -80.16 11.69 -11.88
CA PRO A 370 -79.65 12.93 -12.55
C PRO A 370 -78.94 14.03 -11.68
N PRO A 371 -78.26 15.02 -12.33
CA PRO A 371 -77.63 16.21 -11.71
C PRO A 371 -78.62 17.36 -11.39
N PRO A 372 -78.35 18.30 -10.44
CA PRO A 372 -77.28 19.34 -10.47
C PRO A 372 -76.61 19.53 -9.06
N PRO A 373 -75.99 20.66 -8.60
CA PRO A 373 -75.63 21.96 -9.21
C PRO A 373 -74.17 22.50 -8.93
N PRO A 374 -73.78 23.69 -9.48
CA PRO A 374 -72.53 24.44 -9.19
C PRO A 374 -72.78 25.76 -8.39
N PRO A 375 -71.80 26.66 -8.16
CA PRO A 375 -70.37 26.58 -7.76
C PRO A 375 -70.11 27.25 -6.37
N PRO A 376 -68.88 27.35 -5.80
CA PRO A 376 -67.97 28.52 -6.03
C PRO A 376 -66.44 28.18 -5.98
N PRO A 377 -65.50 29.15 -6.17
CA PRO A 377 -64.10 28.83 -6.56
C PRO A 377 -62.94 29.39 -5.68
N GLN A 378 -61.69 29.05 -6.07
CA GLN A 378 -60.38 29.66 -5.71
C GLN A 378 -59.76 29.28 -4.33
N PRO A 379 -58.42 29.44 -4.09
CA PRO A 379 -57.41 30.17 -4.87
C PRO A 379 -56.12 29.40 -5.30
N THR A 380 -55.22 30.16 -5.94
CA THR A 380 -53.96 29.80 -6.62
C THR A 380 -52.74 29.54 -5.71
N ASN A 381 -51.72 28.80 -6.19
CA ASN A 381 -50.38 29.37 -6.48
C ASN A 381 -49.37 28.37 -7.12
N PRO A 382 -48.25 28.82 -7.75
CA PRO A 382 -47.69 28.12 -8.91
C PRO A 382 -46.15 27.93 -8.92
N LEU A 383 -45.66 26.68 -8.99
CA LEU A 383 -44.21 26.39 -9.13
C LEU A 383 -43.84 25.26 -10.12
N SER A 384 -44.71 24.96 -11.10
CA SER A 384 -44.45 23.93 -12.12
C SER A 384 -43.55 24.38 -13.28
N SER A 385 -43.27 25.68 -13.43
CA SER A 385 -42.69 26.26 -14.67
C SER A 385 -41.15 26.35 -14.74
N LEU A 386 -40.39 25.77 -13.79
CA LEU A 386 -38.93 25.96 -13.71
C LEU A 386 -38.04 24.75 -14.03
N LEU A 387 -38.60 23.60 -14.42
CA LEU A 387 -37.80 22.42 -14.83
C LEU A 387 -37.65 22.24 -16.36
N SER A 388 -38.16 23.19 -17.15
CA SER A 388 -38.20 23.10 -18.63
C SER A 388 -36.91 23.50 -19.36
N LEU A 389 -35.82 23.88 -18.65
CA LEU A 389 -34.65 24.55 -19.25
C LEU A 389 -33.26 23.93 -19.00
N ILE A 390 -33.14 22.70 -18.47
CA ILE A 390 -31.84 22.00 -18.38
C ILE A 390 -31.91 20.56 -18.93
N ARG A 391 -32.14 20.41 -20.26
CA ARG A 391 -31.79 19.21 -21.06
C ARG A 391 -32.05 19.35 -22.57
N LYS A 392 -31.21 20.10 -23.30
CA LYS A 392 -31.06 20.12 -24.79
C LYS A 392 -29.75 20.86 -25.13
N LYS A 393 -29.07 20.68 -26.27
CA LYS A 393 -28.84 19.50 -27.14
C LYS A 393 -27.59 19.79 -28.02
N LYS A 394 -26.84 18.73 -28.36
CA LYS A 394 -25.67 18.65 -29.27
C LYS A 394 -25.75 19.47 -30.60
N GLY A 395 -24.73 20.30 -30.84
CA GLY A 395 -24.00 20.45 -32.13
C GLY A 395 -24.33 21.65 -33.05
N GLY A 396 -23.30 22.31 -33.61
CA GLY A 396 -23.42 23.35 -34.66
C GLY A 396 -22.13 24.12 -35.01
N THR A 397 -21.47 23.69 -36.11
CA THR A 397 -20.64 24.39 -37.12
C THR A 397 -20.10 25.85 -36.97
N THR A 398 -18.82 26.00 -37.40
CA THR A 398 -18.19 27.08 -38.23
C THR A 398 -17.72 28.45 -37.69
N ASP A 399 -16.52 28.81 -38.19
CA ASP A 399 -15.93 30.13 -38.53
C ASP A 399 -15.06 30.96 -37.57
N ILE A 400 -14.23 31.81 -38.23
CA ILE A 400 -12.97 32.46 -37.83
C ILE A 400 -13.12 33.99 -38.03
N PRO A 401 -12.66 34.86 -37.10
CA PRO A 401 -11.46 35.69 -37.38
C PRO A 401 -10.60 36.08 -36.16
N LEU A 402 -9.36 36.54 -36.42
CA LEU A 402 -8.38 36.96 -35.39
C LEU A 402 -7.62 38.24 -35.78
N VAL A 403 -7.57 39.19 -34.84
CA VAL A 403 -6.88 40.50 -34.88
C VAL A 403 -6.65 40.95 -33.42
N PHE A 404 -5.48 41.38 -32.93
CA PHE A 404 -4.08 41.28 -33.37
C PHE A 404 -3.16 41.69 -32.19
N GLN A 405 -1.91 41.19 -32.10
CA GLN A 405 -0.87 41.59 -31.11
C GLN A 405 -1.18 41.31 -29.60
N ASP A 406 -0.23 41.19 -28.65
CA ASP A 406 1.23 41.46 -28.70
C ASP A 406 2.10 40.63 -27.70
N SER A 407 3.37 40.43 -28.06
CA SER A 407 4.61 40.32 -27.26
C SER A 407 4.77 39.49 -25.95
N THR A 408 5.67 38.48 -26.02
CA THR A 408 6.67 38.06 -24.99
C THR A 408 7.95 37.60 -25.72
N GLY A 409 9.16 37.46 -25.16
CA GLY A 409 9.70 37.68 -23.80
C GLY A 409 11.21 37.31 -23.75
N GLU A 410 11.92 37.71 -22.69
CA GLU A 410 13.37 37.44 -22.45
C GLU A 410 13.68 35.95 -22.12
N PRO A 411 14.95 35.49 -22.17
CA PRO A 411 15.28 34.08 -22.35
C PRO A 411 15.21 33.21 -21.08
N VAL A 412 14.69 31.99 -21.24
CA VAL A 412 14.75 30.91 -20.23
C VAL A 412 15.48 29.69 -20.81
N VAL A 413 16.77 29.86 -21.10
CA VAL A 413 17.67 28.80 -21.57
C VAL A 413 18.96 28.78 -20.75
N ASP A 414 18.85 28.45 -19.46
CA ASP A 414 20.06 28.19 -18.65
C ASP A 414 19.91 27.12 -17.57
N VAL A 415 18.84 27.10 -16.76
CA VAL A 415 18.73 26.21 -15.58
C VAL A 415 18.99 24.71 -15.91
N ARG A 416 18.56 24.23 -17.08
CA ARG A 416 18.83 22.85 -17.54
C ARG A 416 20.25 22.63 -18.07
N ARG A 417 20.92 23.65 -18.62
CA ARG A 417 22.34 23.59 -19.02
C ARG A 417 23.22 23.68 -17.77
N GLN A 418 23.03 24.70 -16.94
CA GLN A 418 23.71 24.90 -15.67
C GLN A 418 23.73 23.64 -14.77
N ALA A 419 22.61 22.92 -14.65
CA ALA A 419 22.55 21.67 -13.89
C ALA A 419 23.34 20.50 -14.52
N VAL A 420 23.40 20.43 -15.86
CA VAL A 420 24.23 19.45 -16.59
C VAL A 420 25.70 19.85 -16.53
N ASP A 421 26.02 21.13 -16.65
CA ASP A 421 27.37 21.66 -16.59
C ASP A 421 27.98 21.52 -15.19
N GLU A 422 27.21 21.77 -14.12
CA GLU A 422 27.66 21.51 -12.74
C GLU A 422 27.90 20.00 -12.50
N MET A 423 27.04 19.13 -13.03
CA MET A 423 27.22 17.68 -12.97
C MET A 423 28.48 17.24 -13.73
N MET A 424 28.69 17.77 -14.95
CA MET A 424 29.88 17.49 -15.75
C MET A 424 31.16 18.04 -15.10
N ASP A 425 31.10 19.19 -14.44
CA ASP A 425 32.25 19.74 -13.71
C ASP A 425 32.57 18.95 -12.43
N ARG A 426 31.57 18.43 -11.72
CA ARG A 426 31.78 17.47 -10.62
C ARG A 426 32.47 16.18 -11.12
N ILE A 427 32.12 15.70 -12.32
CA ILE A 427 32.78 14.55 -12.95
C ILE A 427 34.24 14.90 -13.35
N LYS A 428 34.48 16.05 -13.99
CA LYS A 428 35.83 16.51 -14.40
C LYS A 428 36.76 16.78 -13.21
N LYS A 429 36.25 17.31 -12.11
CA LYS A 429 37.02 17.60 -10.88
C LYS A 429 37.30 16.34 -10.06
N GLY A 430 36.55 15.27 -10.31
CA GLY A 430 36.69 13.98 -9.64
C GLY A 430 36.21 13.99 -8.19
N ILE A 431 36.04 12.78 -7.65
CA ILE A 431 35.78 12.58 -6.21
C ILE A 431 37.04 11.94 -5.62
N LEU A 432 37.62 12.59 -4.61
CA LEU A 432 38.75 12.05 -3.86
C LEU A 432 38.28 10.88 -2.99
N LEU A 433 38.30 9.69 -3.56
CA LEU A 433 38.10 8.44 -2.82
C LEU A 433 39.20 8.30 -1.75
N ARG A 434 38.81 7.94 -0.53
CA ARG A 434 39.75 7.67 0.58
C ARG A 434 40.77 6.61 0.13
N PRO A 435 42.09 6.84 0.25
CA PRO A 435 43.09 5.84 -0.11
C PRO A 435 42.88 4.53 0.65
N VAL A 436 42.60 3.45 -0.08
CA VAL A 436 42.68 2.10 0.48
C VAL A 436 44.17 1.75 0.55
N ALA A 437 44.67 1.52 1.77
CA ALA A 437 46.06 1.17 1.99
C ALA A 437 46.39 -0.18 1.32
N ARG A 438 47.13 -0.13 0.21
CA ARG A 438 47.76 -1.30 -0.39
C ARG A 438 49.08 -1.54 0.32
N SER A 439 49.12 -2.52 1.23
CA SER A 439 50.37 -3.03 1.77
C SER A 439 51.24 -3.64 0.64
N PRO A 440 52.57 -3.50 0.71
CA PRO A 440 53.47 -4.08 -0.27
C PRO A 440 53.49 -5.61 -0.16
N SER A 441 53.55 -6.31 -1.30
CA SER A 441 53.57 -7.77 -1.32
C SER A 441 54.99 -8.31 -1.14
N THR A 442 55.23 -8.98 -0.02
CA THR A 442 56.31 -9.97 0.14
C THR A 442 55.72 -11.36 0.38
N ARG A 443 56.48 -12.40 0.01
CA ARG A 443 55.96 -13.77 -0.18
C ARG A 443 55.86 -14.54 1.13
N THR A 444 54.67 -15.03 1.47
CA THR A 444 54.39 -16.41 1.97
C THR A 444 52.87 -16.67 1.91
N LYS A 445 52.42 -17.92 1.72
CA LYS A 445 50.99 -18.31 1.72
C LYS A 445 50.55 -18.74 3.14
N PRO A 446 49.55 -18.10 3.76
CA PRO A 446 48.72 -18.73 4.79
C PRO A 446 47.46 -19.32 4.15
N ARG A 447 47.07 -20.54 4.57
CA ARG A 447 45.79 -21.16 4.21
C ARG A 447 44.70 -20.60 5.13
N VAL A 448 43.96 -19.60 4.66
CA VAL A 448 42.81 -19.06 5.41
C VAL A 448 41.60 -19.96 5.21
N GLU A 449 41.24 -20.71 6.24
CA GLU A 449 39.93 -21.35 6.31
C GLU A 449 38.87 -20.28 6.56
N ARG A 450 38.20 -19.85 5.48
CA ARG A 450 37.01 -19.01 5.58
C ARG A 450 35.85 -19.86 6.12
N LEU A 451 35.68 -19.83 7.44
CA LEU A 451 34.36 -20.04 8.03
C LEU A 451 33.37 -19.08 7.35
N PRO A 452 32.13 -19.51 7.05
CA PRO A 452 31.16 -18.68 6.37
C PRO A 452 30.65 -17.59 7.31
N SER A 453 31.22 -16.39 7.19
CA SER A 453 30.48 -15.17 7.51
C SER A 453 29.24 -15.15 6.62
N ASN A 454 28.04 -15.19 7.21
CA ASN A 454 26.79 -15.10 6.46
C ASN A 454 26.86 -13.92 5.49
N SER A 455 26.72 -14.20 4.19
CA SER A 455 26.72 -13.12 3.20
C SER A 455 25.53 -12.20 3.45
N ALA A 456 25.66 -10.89 3.26
CA ALA A 456 24.52 -9.98 3.26
C ALA A 456 23.41 -10.42 2.27
N ILE A 457 23.78 -11.21 1.26
CA ILE A 457 22.86 -11.81 0.28
C ILE A 457 22.19 -13.10 0.80
N GLN A 458 22.86 -13.87 1.69
CA GLN A 458 22.21 -14.94 2.45
C GLN A 458 21.25 -14.38 3.51
N GLU A 459 21.60 -13.26 4.14
CA GLU A 459 20.68 -12.54 5.02
C GLU A 459 19.48 -11.97 4.25
N LEU A 460 19.72 -11.39 3.07
CA LEU A 460 18.66 -10.96 2.14
C LEU A 460 17.73 -12.13 1.76
N LYS A 461 18.28 -13.29 1.36
CA LYS A 461 17.52 -14.52 1.08
C LYS A 461 16.72 -14.98 2.30
N GLY A 462 17.32 -14.96 3.49
CA GLY A 462 16.67 -15.30 4.76
C GLY A 462 15.59 -14.31 5.22
N ILE A 463 15.68 -13.04 4.83
CA ILE A 463 14.61 -12.03 5.00
C ILE A 463 13.49 -12.29 3.99
N MET A 464 13.84 -12.54 2.74
CA MET A 464 12.87 -12.78 1.67
C MET A 464 12.05 -14.05 1.87
N GLU A 465 12.64 -15.13 2.38
CA GLU A 465 11.88 -16.32 2.81
C GLU A 465 10.82 -15.98 3.87
N LYS A 466 11.13 -15.11 4.84
CA LYS A 466 10.18 -14.68 5.88
C LYS A 466 9.07 -13.81 5.28
N VAL A 467 9.41 -12.94 4.34
CA VAL A 467 8.44 -12.10 3.60
C VAL A 467 7.55 -12.94 2.67
N GLN A 468 8.08 -13.97 2.01
CA GLN A 468 7.28 -14.88 1.17
C GLN A 468 6.36 -15.79 2.01
N ARG A 469 6.81 -16.31 3.15
CA ARG A 469 5.99 -17.12 4.07
C ARG A 469 4.82 -16.37 4.72
N THR A 470 4.73 -15.05 4.56
CA THR A 470 3.57 -14.24 5.02
C THR A 470 2.54 -13.95 3.91
N ALA A 471 2.72 -14.51 2.71
CA ALA A 471 1.69 -14.53 1.66
C ALA A 471 0.81 -15.81 1.77
N PRO A 472 -0.54 -15.69 1.85
CA PRO A 472 -1.40 -16.85 1.99
C PRO A 472 -1.63 -17.59 0.65
N PRO A 473 -1.47 -18.91 0.58
CA PRO A 473 -1.86 -19.70 -0.60
C PRO A 473 -3.39 -19.83 -0.67
N ARG A 474 -4.02 -19.13 -1.62
CA ARG A 474 -5.48 -19.18 -1.81
C ARG A 474 -5.90 -20.33 -2.74
N ALA A 475 -5.90 -21.55 -2.20
CA ALA A 475 -6.52 -22.72 -2.82
C ALA A 475 -7.41 -23.44 -1.79
N LEU A 476 -8.68 -23.69 -2.14
CA LEU A 476 -9.58 -24.52 -1.32
C LEU A 476 -9.51 -25.97 -1.79
N PRO A 477 -9.20 -26.94 -0.91
CA PRO A 477 -9.75 -28.28 -1.00
C PRO A 477 -11.27 -28.23 -0.73
N GLN A 478 -12.01 -29.19 -1.29
CA GLN A 478 -13.45 -29.32 -1.06
C GLN A 478 -13.73 -29.89 0.34
N ALA A 479 -14.95 -29.66 0.84
CA ALA A 479 -15.35 -30.09 2.17
C ALA A 479 -15.62 -31.60 2.24
N THR A 480 -15.11 -32.23 3.30
CA THR A 480 -15.68 -33.43 3.91
C THR A 480 -15.86 -33.16 5.40
N GLU A 481 -17.04 -33.43 5.93
CA GLU A 481 -17.40 -33.15 7.32
C GLU A 481 -16.62 -34.05 8.30
N ILE A 482 -16.20 -33.51 9.45
CA ILE A 482 -16.08 -34.21 10.74
C ILE A 482 -15.99 -33.17 11.88
N ASP A 483 -16.60 -33.51 13.01
CA ASP A 483 -16.86 -32.73 14.24
C ASP A 483 -15.75 -31.75 14.69
N GLY A 484 -16.12 -30.47 14.82
CA GLY A 484 -15.22 -29.35 15.10
C GLY A 484 -15.26 -28.78 16.53
N THR A 485 -15.73 -29.52 17.53
CA THR A 485 -15.91 -29.01 18.90
C THR A 485 -14.77 -29.38 19.87
N GLY A 486 -14.28 -30.61 19.80
CA GLY A 486 -13.49 -31.23 20.88
C GLY A 486 -12.02 -30.79 21.02
N GLU A 487 -11.42 -30.04 20.09
CA GLU A 487 -10.01 -29.62 20.21
C GLU A 487 -9.84 -28.30 20.96
N LEU A 488 -10.66 -27.30 20.64
CA LEU A 488 -10.61 -25.99 21.30
C LEU A 488 -10.90 -26.12 22.80
N GLU A 489 -11.84 -26.98 23.18
CA GLU A 489 -12.14 -27.26 24.59
C GLU A 489 -10.96 -27.91 25.33
N LYS A 490 -10.25 -28.87 24.72
CA LYS A 490 -9.03 -29.48 25.29
C LYS A 490 -7.92 -28.44 25.52
N ILE A 491 -7.78 -27.47 24.62
CA ILE A 491 -6.80 -26.37 24.73
C ILE A 491 -7.20 -25.40 25.86
N LEU A 492 -8.48 -25.03 25.94
CA LEU A 492 -9.01 -24.14 26.98
C LEU A 492 -8.96 -24.78 28.38
N LEU A 493 -9.25 -26.08 28.49
CA LEU A 493 -9.14 -26.82 29.75
C LEU A 493 -7.68 -26.91 30.23
N ARG A 494 -6.70 -27.12 29.34
CA ARG A 494 -5.27 -27.09 29.70
C ARG A 494 -4.83 -25.74 30.28
N ARG A 495 -5.39 -24.62 29.81
CA ARG A 495 -5.16 -23.28 30.41
C ARG A 495 -5.86 -23.09 31.77
N ARG A 496 -6.96 -23.79 32.05
CA ARG A 496 -7.78 -23.58 33.25
C ARG A 496 -7.23 -24.24 34.54
N VAL A 497 -6.36 -25.25 34.44
CA VAL A 497 -5.89 -26.04 35.61
C VAL A 497 -4.97 -25.26 36.56
N LEU A 498 -4.34 -24.16 36.13
CA LEU A 498 -3.34 -23.42 36.90
C LEU A 498 -3.89 -22.49 38.01
N TRP A 499 -5.21 -22.29 38.10
CA TRP A 499 -5.82 -21.31 39.03
C TRP A 499 -6.89 -21.95 39.94
N LYS A 500 -6.54 -22.24 41.20
CA LYS A 500 -7.51 -22.56 42.28
C LYS A 500 -7.79 -21.31 43.14
N PRO A 501 -9.05 -21.04 43.57
CA PRO A 501 -9.41 -19.74 44.17
C PRO A 501 -9.64 -19.72 45.69
N ARG A 502 -9.24 -18.59 46.32
CA ARG A 502 -9.82 -17.91 47.52
C ARG A 502 -9.80 -18.68 48.87
N PRO A 503 -9.79 -17.97 50.03
CA PRO A 503 -10.93 -17.24 50.62
C PRO A 503 -10.61 -15.76 50.93
N SER A 504 -11.34 -14.79 50.38
CA SER A 504 -12.51 -14.09 51.00
C SER A 504 -12.21 -13.14 52.16
N LEU A 505 -12.45 -11.84 51.95
CA LEU A 505 -12.73 -10.87 53.01
C LEU A 505 -13.73 -9.82 52.48
N THR A 506 -14.48 -9.20 53.40
CA THR A 506 -15.72 -8.46 53.12
C THR A 506 -15.58 -7.00 53.53
N ARG A 507 -16.00 -6.03 52.69
CA ARG A 507 -16.84 -4.85 53.08
C ARG A 507 -16.96 -3.75 51.99
N LEU A 508 -18.18 -3.22 51.91
CA LEU A 508 -18.58 -1.79 51.80
C LEU A 508 -18.05 -0.89 50.66
N LEU A 509 -19.02 -0.47 49.84
CA LEU A 509 -19.17 0.90 49.28
C LEU A 509 -19.13 1.97 50.39
N PRO A 510 -18.69 3.22 50.10
CA PRO A 510 -19.66 4.21 49.60
C PRO A 510 -19.15 5.16 48.49
N ALA A 511 -20.05 6.02 48.04
CA ALA A 511 -19.91 6.96 46.93
C ALA A 511 -18.92 8.12 47.19
N GLY A 512 -18.45 8.73 46.09
CA GLY A 512 -17.70 9.99 46.08
C GLY A 512 -17.33 10.39 44.65
N GLY A 513 -18.12 11.28 44.04
CA GLY A 513 -17.84 11.79 42.70
C GLY A 513 -17.03 13.09 42.73
N LEU A 514 -16.23 13.34 41.69
CA LEU A 514 -15.62 14.65 41.43
C LEU A 514 -15.46 14.88 39.91
N MET A 515 -16.03 15.98 39.41
CA MET A 515 -15.66 16.50 38.08
C MET A 515 -14.26 17.10 38.12
N LEU A 516 -13.47 16.94 37.05
CA LEU A 516 -12.38 17.87 36.75
C LEU A 516 -12.34 18.21 35.25
N ARG A 517 -12.12 19.49 34.96
CA ARG A 517 -12.25 20.09 33.61
C ARG A 517 -10.97 19.88 32.78
N ARG A 518 -11.09 19.35 31.56
CA ARG A 518 -10.02 19.50 30.54
C ARG A 518 -10.05 20.92 29.96
N ARG A 519 -9.09 21.77 30.37
CA ARG A 519 -8.81 23.05 29.68
C ARG A 519 -8.18 22.78 28.31
N ARG A 520 -8.73 23.35 27.25
CA ARG A 520 -8.00 23.54 25.97
C ARG A 520 -7.26 24.87 26.07
N LEU A 521 -5.99 24.91 25.67
CA LEU A 521 -5.29 26.16 25.36
C LEU A 521 -5.14 26.27 23.84
N ARG A 522 -5.63 27.38 23.27
CA ARG A 522 -5.24 27.88 21.95
C ARG A 522 -4.96 29.37 22.10
N GLN A 523 -3.79 29.80 21.65
CA GLN A 523 -3.55 31.16 21.18
C GLN A 523 -2.65 31.08 19.95
N GLY A 524 -2.86 31.97 18.98
CA GLY A 524 -1.82 32.32 18.01
C GLY A 524 -1.04 33.54 18.55
N LEU A 525 -0.49 34.43 17.73
CA LEU A 525 -0.45 34.48 16.27
C LEU A 525 0.62 35.50 15.86
N ARG A 526 1.48 35.19 14.88
CA ARG A 526 2.21 36.21 14.06
C ARG A 526 2.93 35.59 12.86
N ARG A 527 2.60 36.07 11.66
CA ARG A 527 3.51 36.22 10.51
C ARG A 527 3.80 37.73 10.36
N PRO A 528 4.88 38.15 9.69
CA PRO A 528 4.84 38.33 8.22
C PRO A 528 6.06 37.69 7.52
N GLY A 529 6.13 37.55 6.20
CA GLY A 529 5.13 37.83 5.16
C GLY A 529 5.70 38.61 3.96
N ARG A 530 5.50 38.10 2.74
CA ARG A 530 5.55 38.80 1.43
C ARG A 530 5.00 37.85 0.34
N GLY A 531 4.27 38.39 -0.63
CA GLY A 531 3.83 37.70 -1.86
C GLY A 531 4.45 38.38 -3.10
N PRO A 532 3.77 38.50 -4.26
CA PRO A 532 2.39 38.08 -4.54
C PRO A 532 2.11 37.44 -5.94
N ALA A 533 0.84 37.05 -6.09
CA ALA A 533 0.06 36.56 -7.24
C ALA A 533 0.38 37.01 -8.69
N ARG A 534 0.03 36.11 -9.63
CA ARG A 534 -0.87 36.27 -10.82
C ARG A 534 -1.21 34.84 -11.34
N ALA A 535 -2.42 34.45 -11.77
CA ALA A 535 -3.46 35.07 -12.61
C ALA A 535 -3.07 35.16 -14.11
N GLY A 536 -3.90 34.64 -15.02
CA GLY A 536 -3.60 34.52 -16.47
C GLY A 536 -4.83 34.73 -17.37
N TRP A 537 -4.87 34.03 -18.53
CA TRP A 537 -5.87 34.02 -19.65
C TRP A 537 -5.40 34.67 -20.98
N PHE A 538 -5.82 34.07 -22.10
CA PHE A 538 -5.75 34.49 -23.53
C PHE A 538 -4.35 34.69 -24.21
N ILE A 539 -4.20 34.80 -25.55
CA ILE A 539 -4.48 33.82 -26.65
C ILE A 539 -4.02 34.35 -28.05
N LEU A 540 -3.39 33.48 -28.90
CA LEU A 540 -3.14 33.61 -30.37
C LEU A 540 -2.17 34.79 -30.81
N VAL A 541 -1.53 34.86 -32.00
CA VAL A 541 -1.55 34.06 -33.27
C VAL A 541 -0.20 34.17 -34.07
N ASN A 542 0.15 33.15 -34.89
CA ASN A 542 0.97 33.08 -36.15
C ASN A 542 2.22 33.98 -36.41
N SER A 543 3.18 33.68 -37.32
CA SER A 543 3.60 32.49 -38.11
C SER A 543 5.07 32.74 -38.53
N SER A 544 5.96 31.75 -38.68
CA SER A 544 6.27 30.97 -39.91
C SER A 544 7.70 30.39 -39.73
N ASP A 545 8.20 29.34 -40.38
CA ASP A 545 7.64 28.29 -41.25
C ASP A 545 8.47 26.98 -40.99
N PHE A 546 8.64 25.93 -41.80
CA PHE A 546 8.42 25.63 -43.23
C PHE A 546 7.80 24.22 -43.40
N THR A 547 7.45 23.81 -44.62
CA THR A 547 6.61 22.62 -44.89
C THR A 547 7.19 21.63 -45.93
N ILE A 548 6.42 20.56 -46.22
CA ILE A 548 6.60 19.51 -47.26
C ILE A 548 7.68 18.45 -46.91
N SER A 549 7.40 17.13 -46.88
CA SER A 549 6.14 16.36 -46.99
C SER A 549 6.31 14.90 -46.50
N THR A 550 5.21 14.19 -46.23
CA THR A 550 5.15 12.75 -45.87
C THR A 550 4.13 11.98 -46.73
N SER A 551 4.29 12.04 -48.06
CA SER A 551 3.32 11.49 -49.02
C SER A 551 3.91 10.44 -49.97
N SER A 552 4.17 9.22 -49.46
CA SER A 552 4.60 8.07 -50.32
C SER A 552 4.26 6.66 -49.80
N ILE A 553 3.74 6.49 -48.58
CA ILE A 553 3.65 5.15 -47.94
C ILE A 553 2.22 4.55 -47.93
N LEU A 554 1.17 5.34 -48.18
CA LEU A 554 -0.24 4.86 -48.13
C LEU A 554 -0.91 4.60 -49.50
N MET A 555 -0.13 4.49 -50.58
CA MET A 555 -0.62 4.26 -51.95
C MET A 555 -0.15 2.92 -52.58
N PHE A 556 0.39 1.99 -51.78
CA PHE A 556 1.01 0.74 -52.30
C PHE A 556 0.43 -0.58 -51.77
N MET A 557 -0.66 -0.56 -50.98
CA MET A 557 -1.34 -1.76 -50.48
C MET A 557 -2.78 -1.88 -50.99
N LYS A 558 -2.98 -1.76 -52.31
CA LYS A 558 -4.30 -2.01 -52.94
C LYS A 558 -4.28 -2.57 -54.36
N ASN A 559 -3.13 -3.05 -54.84
CA ASN A 559 -2.95 -3.58 -56.20
C ASN A 559 -1.97 -4.78 -56.25
N PHE A 560 -2.19 -5.79 -55.40
CA PHE A 560 -1.47 -7.08 -55.49
C PHE A 560 -2.35 -8.22 -54.94
N HIS A 561 -3.41 -8.57 -55.67
CA HIS A 561 -4.21 -9.78 -55.41
C HIS A 561 -4.63 -10.50 -56.70
N GLU A 562 -3.84 -10.36 -57.77
CA GLU A 562 -3.98 -11.13 -59.01
C GLU A 562 -2.58 -11.43 -59.55
N HIS A 563 -2.13 -12.68 -59.36
CA HIS A 563 -1.30 -13.48 -60.29
C HIS A 563 -0.84 -14.78 -59.60
N GLN A 564 -1.67 -15.81 -59.71
CA GLN A 564 -1.17 -17.18 -59.82
C GLN A 564 -0.77 -17.46 -61.29
N PHE A 565 -0.15 -18.62 -61.52
CA PHE A 565 0.23 -19.24 -62.80
C PHE A 565 1.54 -18.79 -63.48
N LEU A 566 2.30 -19.84 -63.85
CA LEU A 566 3.60 -19.90 -64.56
C LEU A 566 4.76 -19.13 -63.87
N CYS A 567 5.91 -19.76 -63.60
CA CYS A 567 6.49 -20.98 -64.17
C CYS A 567 7.25 -21.81 -63.13
#